data_AF-X1Q5A6-F1
#
_entry.id   AF-X1Q5A6-F1
#
_cell.length_a   1.000
_cell.length_b   1.000
_cell.length_c   1.000
_cell.angle_alpha   90.00
_cell.angle_beta   90.00
_cell.angle_gamma   90.00
#
_symmetry.space_group_name_H-M   'P 1'
#
loop_
_entity.id
_entity.type
_entity.pdbx_description
1 polymer ?
#
loop_
_entity_poly.entity_id
_entity_poly.type
_entity_poly.pdbx_seq_one_letter_code
_entity_poly.pdbx_strand_id
1 'polypeptide(L)'
;MTKAPSIQYEMPRAYEPGKVEQKWYQFWLEKGYFKSKIDPEKKPFVIIMPPPNVTGELHIGHALTATLEDIMTRWHRMKGEPTLWLPGVDHAGIAAQVVVEQLLAEEGLDRHR
;
A
#
# COMPACT_ATOMS: atom_id res chain seq x y z
N MET A 1 27.24 -43.20 -3.78
CA MET A 1 27.01 -42.07 -4.69
C MET A 1 25.56 -41.62 -4.50
N THR A 2 25.35 -40.57 -3.71
CA THR A 2 24.03 -40.01 -3.39
C THR A 2 23.56 -39.15 -4.56
N LYS A 3 22.49 -39.57 -5.26
CA LYS A 3 21.88 -38.77 -6.33
C LYS A 3 21.30 -37.49 -5.73
N ALA A 4 21.74 -36.34 -6.22
CA ALA A 4 21.12 -35.06 -5.91
C ALA A 4 19.69 -35.03 -6.50
N PRO A 5 18.68 -34.51 -5.78
CA PRO A 5 17.33 -34.40 -6.30
C PRO A 5 17.29 -33.38 -7.44
N SER A 6 16.86 -33.83 -8.62
CA SER A 6 16.57 -32.95 -9.75
C SER A 6 15.23 -32.26 -9.51
N ILE A 7 15.25 -31.01 -9.04
CA ILE A 7 14.03 -30.20 -8.95
C ILE A 7 13.70 -29.74 -10.37
N GLN A 8 12.74 -30.41 -11.00
CA GLN A 8 12.20 -30.01 -12.29
C GLN A 8 11.20 -28.89 -12.05
N TYR A 9 11.60 -27.65 -12.33
CA TYR A 9 10.73 -26.47 -12.17
C TYR A 9 9.85 -26.35 -13.42
N GLU A 10 8.62 -26.83 -13.35
CA GLU A 10 7.66 -26.69 -14.45
C GLU A 10 7.07 -25.28 -14.43
N MET A 11 7.39 -24.46 -15.44
CA MET A 11 6.80 -23.12 -15.54
C MET A 11 5.34 -23.23 -16.00
N PRO A 12 4.39 -22.60 -15.27
CA PRO A 12 2.99 -22.58 -15.69
C PRO A 12 2.83 -21.98 -17.09
N ARG A 13 1.86 -22.48 -17.85
CA ARG A 13 1.55 -21.95 -19.20
C ARG A 13 0.96 -20.54 -19.16
N ALA A 14 0.36 -20.14 -18.04
CA ALA A 14 -0.25 -18.83 -17.84
C ALA A 14 0.29 -18.16 -16.58
N TYR A 15 0.41 -16.84 -16.62
CA TYR A 15 0.77 -16.04 -15.45
C TYR A 15 -0.41 -15.96 -14.48
N GLU A 16 -0.15 -16.22 -13.21
CA GLU A 16 -1.13 -16.11 -12.12
C GLU A 16 -0.71 -14.98 -11.17
N PRO A 17 -1.25 -13.74 -11.34
CA PRO A 17 -0.81 -12.58 -10.57
C PRO A 17 -0.95 -12.76 -9.07
N GLY A 18 -2.09 -13.29 -8.59
CA GLY A 18 -2.37 -13.42 -7.16
C GLY A 18 -1.33 -14.25 -6.39
N LYS A 19 -0.81 -15.33 -6.99
CA LYS A 19 0.25 -16.16 -6.38
C LYS A 19 1.58 -15.41 -6.27
N VAL A 20 1.87 -14.57 -7.25
CA VAL A 20 3.13 -13.84 -7.36
C VAL A 20 3.13 -12.59 -6.48
N GLU A 21 2.06 -11.79 -6.56
CA GLU A 21 1.87 -10.56 -5.81
C GLU A 21 1.90 -10.81 -4.30
N GLN A 22 1.14 -11.81 -3.81
CA GLN A 22 1.09 -12.13 -2.38
C GLN A 22 2.46 -12.54 -1.83
N LYS A 23 3.18 -13.38 -2.57
CA LYS A 23 4.54 -13.81 -2.21
C LYS A 23 5.51 -12.62 -2.09
N TRP A 24 5.53 -11.75 -3.10
CA TRP A 24 6.46 -10.62 -3.12
C TRP A 24 6.13 -9.56 -2.09
N TYR A 25 4.84 -9.27 -1.89
CA TYR A 25 4.42 -8.31 -0.90
C TYR A 25 4.85 -8.73 0.51
N GLN A 26 4.61 -10.01 0.86
CA GLN A 26 5.06 -10.57 2.13
C GLN A 26 6.58 -10.51 2.29
N PHE A 27 7.32 -10.87 1.24
CA PHE A 27 8.77 -10.78 1.23
C PHE A 27 9.28 -9.34 1.48
N TRP A 28 8.65 -8.32 0.87
CA TRP A 28 9.03 -6.92 1.09
C TRP A 28 8.73 -6.42 2.50
N LEU A 29 7.61 -6.85 3.09
CA LEU A 29 7.26 -6.57 4.48
C LEU A 29 8.30 -7.17 5.44
N GLU A 30 8.58 -8.47 5.31
CA GLU A 30 9.51 -9.19 6.19
C GLU A 30 10.93 -8.65 6.11
N LYS A 31 11.37 -8.23 4.92
CA LYS A 31 12.70 -7.61 4.71
C LYS A 31 12.74 -6.13 5.08
N GLY A 32 11.61 -5.54 5.48
CA GLY A 32 11.52 -4.14 5.86
C GLY A 32 11.83 -3.18 4.71
N TYR A 33 11.57 -3.56 3.46
CA TYR A 33 11.90 -2.75 2.29
C TYR A 33 11.08 -1.47 2.17
N PHE A 34 9.95 -1.38 2.88
CA PHE A 34 9.17 -0.15 3.00
C PHE A 34 9.76 0.84 4.01
N LYS A 35 10.70 0.41 4.86
CA LYS A 35 11.32 1.28 5.87
C LYS A 35 12.31 2.23 5.21
N SER A 36 12.10 3.54 5.41
CA SER A 36 13.06 4.56 5.02
C SER A 36 14.35 4.43 5.83
N LYS A 37 15.49 4.70 5.19
CA LYS A 37 16.80 4.83 5.84
C LYS A 37 17.13 6.31 5.93
N ILE A 38 17.47 6.79 7.12
CA ILE A 38 17.91 8.17 7.34
C ILE A 38 19.41 8.22 7.07
N ASP A 39 19.83 9.12 6.19
CA ASP A 39 21.22 9.39 5.86
C ASP A 39 21.39 10.93 5.82
N PRO A 40 21.99 11.54 6.86
CA PRO A 40 22.17 12.99 6.94
C PRO A 40 23.00 13.58 5.81
N GLU A 41 23.84 12.78 5.16
CA GLU A 41 24.74 13.22 4.09
C GLU A 41 24.07 13.26 2.71
N LYS A 42 22.83 12.77 2.61
CA LYS A 42 22.08 12.68 1.36
C LYS A 42 20.78 13.44 1.42
N LYS A 43 20.45 14.13 0.32
CA LYS A 43 19.13 14.74 0.16
C LYS A 43 18.06 13.65 0.04
N PRO A 44 17.05 13.61 0.91
CA PRO A 44 15.99 12.62 0.81
C PRO A 44 14.98 12.99 -0.29
N PHE A 45 14.34 11.96 -0.84
CA PHE A 45 13.12 12.06 -1.60
C PHE A 45 11.92 11.72 -0.70
N VAL A 46 10.95 12.62 -0.61
CA VAL A 46 9.79 12.47 0.28
C VAL A 46 8.50 12.77 -0.48
N ILE A 47 7.53 11.86 -0.38
CA ILE A 47 6.15 12.06 -0.82
C ILE A 47 5.25 11.85 0.39
N ILE A 48 4.31 12.77 0.61
CA ILE A 48 3.19 12.58 1.55
C ILE A 48 2.07 11.92 0.76
N MET A 49 1.67 10.71 1.14
CA MET A 49 0.51 10.05 0.55
C MET A 49 -0.73 10.88 0.87
N PRO A 50 -1.52 11.32 -0.12
CA PRO A 50 -2.80 11.96 0.12
C PRO A 50 -3.64 11.03 1.00
N PRO A 51 -3.96 11.44 2.24
CA PRO A 51 -4.59 10.54 3.18
C PRO A 51 -6.00 10.20 2.67
N PRO A 52 -6.35 8.92 2.47
CA PRO A 52 -7.71 8.56 2.13
C PRO A 52 -8.63 8.93 3.29
N ASN A 53 -9.85 9.34 2.96
CA ASN A 53 -10.90 9.54 3.95
C ASN A 53 -11.21 8.19 4.61
N VAL A 54 -11.37 8.19 5.94
CA VAL A 54 -11.71 6.98 6.72
C VAL A 54 -13.05 6.32 6.31
N THR A 55 -13.83 7.00 5.47
CA THR A 55 -15.27 6.77 5.29
C THR A 55 -15.63 6.16 3.93
N GLY A 56 -14.66 5.93 3.04
CA GLY A 56 -14.91 5.53 1.66
C GLY A 56 -14.11 4.31 1.21
N GLU A 57 -14.70 3.50 0.33
CA GLU A 57 -14.00 2.46 -0.40
C GLU A 57 -12.99 3.06 -1.41
N LEU A 58 -11.87 2.37 -1.62
CA LEU A 58 -10.88 2.79 -2.59
C LEU A 58 -11.37 2.56 -4.02
N HIS A 59 -11.59 3.63 -4.78
CA HIS A 59 -11.84 3.58 -6.23
C HIS A 59 -10.56 3.72 -7.07
N ILE A 60 -10.68 3.53 -8.39
CA ILE A 60 -9.59 3.57 -9.38
C ILE A 60 -8.73 4.85 -9.35
N GLY A 61 -9.30 5.95 -8.86
CA GLY A 61 -8.58 7.21 -8.67
C GLY A 61 -7.48 7.09 -7.63
N HIS A 62 -7.76 6.42 -6.51
CA HIS A 62 -6.73 6.11 -5.50
C HIS A 62 -5.65 5.19 -6.06
N ALA A 63 -6.06 4.19 -6.85
CA ALA A 63 -5.10 3.28 -7.48
C ALA A 63 -4.15 4.02 -8.41
N LEU A 64 -4.65 4.96 -9.22
CA LEU A 64 -3.82 5.78 -10.10
C LEU A 64 -2.82 6.64 -9.30
N THR A 65 -3.29 7.40 -8.31
CA THR A 65 -2.43 8.26 -7.49
C THR A 65 -1.36 7.44 -6.76
N ALA A 66 -1.77 6.37 -6.06
CA ALA A 66 -0.84 5.52 -5.32
C ALA A 66 0.18 4.83 -6.24
N THR A 67 -0.23 4.43 -7.45
CA THR A 67 0.70 3.81 -8.42
C THR A 67 1.77 4.80 -8.87
N LEU A 68 1.40 6.05 -9.17
CA LEU A 68 2.36 7.07 -9.56
C LEU A 68 3.36 7.38 -8.44
N GLU A 69 2.87 7.53 -7.20
CA GLU A 69 3.71 7.78 -6.03
C GLU A 69 4.63 6.60 -5.72
N ASP A 70 4.15 5.35 -5.82
CA ASP A 70 4.96 4.15 -5.60
C ASP A 70 6.05 4.01 -6.68
N ILE A 71 5.74 4.32 -7.96
CA ILE A 71 6.74 4.33 -9.04
C ILE A 71 7.86 5.33 -8.74
N MET A 72 7.52 6.57 -8.37
CA MET A 72 8.51 7.59 -8.01
C MET A 72 9.34 7.15 -6.80
N THR A 73 8.68 6.63 -5.76
CA THR A 73 9.31 6.13 -4.54
C THR A 73 10.33 5.02 -4.84
N ARG A 74 9.95 4.02 -5.66
CA ARG A 74 10.84 2.92 -6.06
C ARG A 74 12.01 3.42 -6.90
N TRP A 75 11.73 4.30 -7.86
CA TRP A 75 12.76 4.90 -8.72
C TRP A 75 13.82 5.64 -7.90
N HIS A 76 13.41 6.51 -6.97
CA HIS A 76 14.32 7.26 -6.12
C HIS A 76 15.11 6.36 -5.17
N ARG A 77 14.47 5.31 -4.61
CA ARG A 77 15.16 4.29 -3.82
C ARG A 77 16.22 3.55 -4.63
N MET A 78 15.93 3.21 -5.90
CA MET A 78 16.89 2.55 -6.80
C MET A 78 18.08 3.45 -7.17
N LYS A 79 17.92 4.78 -7.18
CA LYS A 79 19.04 5.73 -7.31
C LYS A 79 19.92 5.81 -6.05
N GLY A 80 19.55 5.14 -4.96
CA GLY A 80 20.30 5.16 -3.70
C GLY A 80 20.02 6.39 -2.82
N GLU A 81 18.93 7.11 -3.11
CA GLU A 81 18.46 8.25 -2.32
C GLU A 81 17.61 7.77 -1.13
N PRO A 82 17.82 8.32 0.08
CA PRO A 82 16.89 8.13 1.20
C PRO A 82 15.48 8.47 0.77
N THR A 83 14.55 7.51 0.89
CA THR A 83 13.21 7.66 0.32
C THR A 83 12.13 7.34 1.34
N LEU A 84 11.25 8.31 1.59
CA LEU A 84 10.08 8.20 2.46
C LEU A 84 8.80 8.46 1.66
N TRP A 85 7.94 7.45 1.57
CA TRP A 85 6.55 7.62 1.21
C TRP A 85 5.74 7.53 2.50
N LEU A 86 5.22 8.67 2.97
CA LEU A 86 4.60 8.79 4.29
C LEU A 86 3.10 8.50 4.17
N PRO A 87 2.59 7.37 4.70
CA PRO A 87 1.17 7.09 4.74
C PRO A 87 0.48 7.89 5.86
N GLY A 88 -0.82 8.10 5.71
CA GLY A 88 -1.71 8.69 6.71
C GLY A 88 -3.17 8.42 6.37
N VAL A 89 -4.07 8.72 7.29
CA VAL A 89 -5.54 8.66 7.08
C VAL A 89 -6.15 9.97 7.52
N ASP A 90 -7.18 10.43 6.80
CA ASP A 90 -7.85 11.69 7.11
C ASP A 90 -9.14 11.39 7.88
N HIS A 91 -9.28 12.05 9.03
CA HIS A 91 -10.48 11.96 9.87
C HIS A 91 -11.76 12.34 9.13
N ALA A 92 -11.68 13.13 8.05
CA ALA A 92 -12.79 13.38 7.12
C ALA A 92 -14.08 13.85 7.82
N GLY A 93 -13.96 14.79 8.77
CA GLY A 93 -14.98 15.11 9.79
C GLY A 93 -16.45 15.14 9.32
N ILE A 94 -16.79 15.94 8.30
CA ILE A 94 -18.17 16.03 7.80
C ILE A 94 -18.59 14.75 7.06
N ALA A 95 -17.70 14.17 6.25
CA ALA A 95 -18.00 12.94 5.52
C ALA A 95 -18.18 11.76 6.48
N ALA A 96 -17.40 11.69 7.56
CA ALA A 96 -17.52 10.67 8.59
C ALA A 96 -18.82 10.79 9.33
N GLN A 97 -19.21 12.02 9.67
CA GLN A 97 -20.48 12.27 10.30
C GLN A 97 -21.66 11.83 9.42
N VAL A 98 -21.64 12.17 8.13
CA VAL A 98 -22.73 11.77 7.20
C VAL A 98 -22.83 10.25 7.06
N VAL A 99 -21.70 9.54 6.95
CA VAL A 99 -21.69 8.07 6.87
C VAL A 99 -22.21 7.44 8.16
N VAL A 100 -21.80 7.94 9.32
CA VAL A 100 -22.30 7.45 10.62
C VAL A 100 -23.80 7.72 10.78
N GLU A 101 -24.28 8.90 10.37
CA GLU A 101 -25.71 9.23 10.39
C GLU A 101 -26.53 8.33 9.46
N GLN A 102 -25.99 7.95 8.29
CA GLN A 102 -26.63 6.97 7.40
C GLN A 102 -26.73 5.58 8.03
N LEU A 103 -25.64 5.08 8.63
CA LEU A 103 -25.61 3.79 9.31
C LEU A 103 -26.59 3.74 10.49
N LEU A 104 -26.67 4.81 11.30
CA LEU A 104 -27.64 4.92 12.38
C LEU A 104 -29.09 4.91 11.84
N ALA A 105 -29.36 5.59 10.73
CA ALA A 105 -30.67 5.61 10.12
C ALA A 105 -31.09 4.21 9.59
N GLU A 106 -30.16 3.41 9.07
CA GLU A 106 -30.40 2.01 8.69
C GLU A 106 -30.79 1.14 9.89
N GLU A 107 -30.25 1.43 11.06
CA GLU A 107 -30.61 0.79 12.34
C GLU A 107 -31.88 1.39 12.98
N GLY A 108 -32.51 2.37 12.34
CA GLY A 108 -33.70 3.06 12.84
C GLY A 108 -33.43 4.02 14.01
N LEU A 109 -32.16 4.36 14.25
CA LEU A 109 -31.69 5.29 15.28
C LEU A 109 -31.48 6.69 14.69
N ASP A 110 -31.52 7.71 15.54
CA ASP A 110 -31.26 9.11 15.18
C ASP A 110 -30.14 9.65 16.08
N ARG A 111 -29.24 10.47 15.55
CA ARG A 111 -28.11 11.02 16.32
C ARG A 111 -28.55 11.81 17.57
N HIS A 112 -29.78 12.30 17.56
CA HIS A 112 -30.36 13.14 18.60
C HIS A 112 -31.25 12.38 19.58
N ARG A 113 -31.39 11.05 19.43
CA ARG A 113 -32.25 10.22 20.28
C ARG A 113 -31.50 9.08 20.94
#